data_AF-A0A937AYH8-F1
#
_entry.id   AF-A0A937AYH8-F1
#
_cell.length_a   1.000
_cell.length_b   1.000
_cell.length_c   1.000
_cell.angle_alpha   90.00
_cell.angle_beta   90.00
_cell.angle_gamma   90.00
#
_symmetry.space_group_name_H-M   'P 1'
#
loop_
_entity.id
_entity.type
_entity.pdbx_description
1 polymer ?
#
loop_
_entity_poly.entity_id
_entity_poly.type
_entity_poly.pdbx_seq_one_letter_code
_entity_poly.pdbx_strand_id
1 'polypeptide(L)'
;HQRLLDELLGALEKVLVNEETLAALREKIRQELPALFNLYRADAYLLRKIVASTTAFIQEARAEKDHPLRREFDSFVSGFIDRLRHSQSFARRAETLKRDLLARQEIATVAEGAWESLRTFLEQDARGEDSQIRRQLEVMLVDVGGQLARDPAVRAEINRGMVRVLADFVQSQKSGVGLFIADQVKSWDIDVLIGRIELTVGRDLQYIRFNGAMIGGLAGLALHALEQGLKLRF
;
A
#
# COMPACT_ATOMS: atom_id res chain seq x y z
N HIS A 1 11.16 1.50 14.08
CA HIS A 1 10.97 1.31 15.54
C HIS A 1 12.26 1.53 16.31
N GLN A 2 13.44 1.06 15.86
CA GLN A 2 14.73 1.34 16.52
C GLN A 2 15.06 2.83 16.72
N ARG A 3 14.81 3.69 15.72
CA ARG A 3 14.96 5.16 15.87
C ARG A 3 14.07 5.75 16.97
N LEU A 4 12.86 5.19 17.16
CA LEU A 4 11.95 5.62 18.22
C LEU A 4 12.45 5.16 19.60
N LEU A 5 13.05 3.97 19.68
CA LEU A 5 13.74 3.53 20.90
C LEU A 5 14.91 4.46 21.24
N ASP A 6 15.71 4.89 20.25
CA ASP A 6 16.82 5.82 20.48
C ASP A 6 16.33 7.17 21.03
N GLU A 7 15.23 7.69 20.49
CA GLU A 7 14.60 8.92 20.99
C GLU A 7 14.05 8.76 22.41
N LEU A 8 13.40 7.63 22.72
CA LEU A 8 12.89 7.33 24.06
C LEU A 8 14.03 7.18 25.09
N LEU A 9 15.09 6.48 24.74
CA LEU A 9 16.28 6.34 25.57
C LEU A 9 16.95 7.70 25.82
N GLY A 10 17.04 8.54 24.80
CA GLY A 10 17.54 9.91 24.94
C GLY A 10 16.63 10.80 25.81
N ALA A 11 15.32 10.65 25.73
CA ALA A 11 14.38 11.37 26.59
C ALA A 11 14.49 10.91 28.06
N LEU A 12 14.58 9.61 28.30
CA LEU A 12 14.78 9.04 29.64
C LEU A 12 16.07 9.52 30.27
N GLU A 13 17.16 9.57 29.51
CA GLU A 13 18.44 10.10 29.98
C GLU A 13 18.32 11.56 30.44
N LYS A 14 17.63 12.42 29.66
CA LYS A 14 17.39 13.81 30.05
C LYS A 14 16.61 13.92 31.37
N VAL A 15 15.62 13.05 31.57
CA VAL A 15 14.82 13.01 32.80
C VAL A 15 15.68 12.57 33.99
N LEU A 16 16.58 11.60 33.80
CA LEU A 16 17.49 11.10 34.84
C LEU A 16 18.59 12.10 35.24
N VAL A 17 18.87 13.10 34.40
CA VAL A 17 19.84 14.17 34.69
C VAL A 17 19.15 15.43 35.26
N ASN A 18 17.83 15.52 35.20
CA ASN A 18 17.09 16.68 35.70
C ASN A 18 17.07 16.71 37.23
N GLU A 19 17.67 17.74 37.83
CA GLU A 19 17.78 17.93 39.28
C GLU A 19 16.43 17.97 40.00
N GLU A 20 15.41 18.60 39.41
CA GLU A 20 14.07 18.71 40.00
C GLU A 20 13.38 17.34 40.03
N THR A 21 13.53 16.56 38.95
CA THR A 21 13.00 15.20 38.88
C THR A 21 13.71 14.29 39.88
N LEU A 22 15.04 14.40 39.99
CA LEU A 22 15.83 13.65 40.96
C LEU A 22 15.45 13.99 42.41
N ALA A 23 15.18 15.27 42.70
CA ALA A 23 14.71 15.70 44.01
C ALA A 23 13.34 15.10 44.36
N ALA A 24 12.39 15.14 43.43
CA ALA A 24 11.07 14.53 43.61
C ALA A 24 11.15 13.01 43.79
N LEU A 25 12.01 12.34 43.01
CA LEU A 25 12.22 10.89 43.09
C LEU A 25 12.87 10.51 44.44
N ARG A 26 13.83 11.33 44.91
CA ARG A 26 14.47 11.17 46.22
C ARG A 26 13.45 11.20 47.36
N GLU A 27 12.57 12.19 47.33
CA GLU A 27 11.55 12.37 48.36
C GLU A 27 10.60 11.18 48.40
N LYS A 28 10.21 10.66 47.22
CA LYS A 28 9.37 9.46 47.13
C LYS A 28 10.08 8.21 47.66
N ILE A 29 11.37 8.03 47.34
CA ILE A 29 12.18 6.92 47.88
C ILE A 29 12.26 7.01 49.41
N ARG A 30 12.46 8.22 49.95
CA ARG A 30 12.53 8.44 51.40
C ARG A 30 11.23 8.07 52.13
N GLN A 31 10.08 8.32 51.51
CA GLN A 31 8.76 7.98 52.07
C GLN A 31 8.48 6.47 52.09
N GLU A 32 8.99 5.74 51.08
CA GLU A 32 8.80 4.29 50.95
C GLU A 32 9.86 3.47 51.71
N LEU A 33 11.00 4.08 52.07
CA LEU A 33 12.08 3.38 52.77
C LEU A 33 11.75 3.12 54.26
N PRO A 34 12.06 1.92 54.78
CA PRO A 34 11.93 1.64 56.21
C PRO A 34 12.75 2.61 57.06
N ALA A 35 12.23 2.98 58.24
CA ALA A 35 12.85 3.98 59.12
C ALA A 35 14.33 3.72 59.44
N LEU A 36 14.73 2.45 59.51
CA LEU A 36 16.13 2.04 59.71
C LEU A 36 17.05 2.55 58.58
N PHE A 37 16.63 2.49 57.31
CA PHE A 37 17.43 2.97 56.18
C PHE A 37 17.49 4.50 56.11
N ASN A 38 16.42 5.18 56.52
CA ASN A 38 16.37 6.63 56.62
C ASN A 38 17.32 7.17 57.72
N LEU A 39 17.53 6.41 58.80
CA LEU A 39 18.47 6.77 59.87
C LEU A 39 19.92 6.90 59.36
N TYR A 40 20.30 6.08 58.38
CA TYR A 40 21.63 6.10 57.75
C TYR A 40 21.74 7.01 56.52
N ARG A 41 20.69 7.80 56.19
CA ARG A 41 20.61 8.62 54.96
C ARG A 41 20.89 7.80 53.69
N ALA A 42 20.38 6.57 53.65
CA ALA A 42 20.58 5.66 52.52
C ALA A 42 19.81 6.11 51.25
N ASP A 43 18.83 7.00 51.39
CA ASP A 43 18.03 7.58 50.30
C ASP A 43 18.90 8.19 49.20
N ALA A 44 19.85 9.05 49.58
CA ALA A 44 20.73 9.74 48.64
C ALA A 44 21.69 8.77 47.93
N TYR A 45 22.20 7.78 48.68
CA TYR A 45 23.10 6.77 48.15
C TYR A 45 22.39 5.85 47.15
N LEU A 46 21.20 5.35 47.52
CA LEU A 46 20.39 4.46 46.69
C LEU A 46 19.95 5.17 45.41
N LEU A 47 19.43 6.39 45.51
CA LEU A 47 19.05 7.17 44.33
C LEU A 47 20.24 7.35 43.39
N ARG A 48 21.39 7.80 43.92
CA ARG A 48 22.60 8.01 43.10
C ARG A 48 23.04 6.72 42.42
N LYS A 49 23.03 5.59 43.13
CA LYS A 49 23.44 4.30 42.57
C LYS A 49 22.47 3.81 41.49
N ILE A 50 21.17 3.93 41.71
CA ILE A 50 20.12 3.55 40.74
C ILE A 50 20.21 4.43 39.49
N VAL A 51 20.29 5.74 39.66
CA VAL A 51 20.41 6.69 38.54
C VAL A 51 21.67 6.39 37.75
N ALA A 52 22.83 6.26 38.40
CA ALA A 52 24.09 5.94 37.72
C ALA A 52 24.01 4.61 36.96
N SER A 53 23.44 3.56 37.59
CA SER A 53 23.29 2.25 36.94
C SER A 53 22.32 2.29 35.76
N THR A 54 21.22 3.04 35.88
CA THR A 54 20.21 3.17 34.82
C THR A 54 20.76 3.97 33.65
N THR A 55 21.47 5.07 33.92
CA THR A 55 22.16 5.86 32.89
C THR A 55 23.21 5.02 32.17
N ALA A 56 24.02 4.24 32.90
CA ALA A 56 24.99 3.34 32.29
C ALA A 56 24.32 2.30 31.37
N PHE A 57 23.26 1.65 31.86
CA PHE A 57 22.49 0.68 31.07
C PHE A 57 21.85 1.29 29.82
N ILE A 58 21.30 2.51 29.91
CA ILE A 58 20.77 3.25 28.76
C ILE A 58 21.89 3.54 27.75
N GLN A 59 23.06 3.98 28.22
CA GLN A 59 24.20 4.29 27.34
C GLN A 59 24.75 3.04 26.64
N GLU A 60 24.86 1.91 27.36
CA GLU A 60 25.21 0.60 26.79
C GLU A 60 24.20 0.20 25.71
N ALA A 61 22.90 0.29 26.01
CA ALA A 61 21.85 0.01 25.03
C ALA A 61 21.89 0.94 23.82
N ARG A 62 22.31 2.21 23.99
CA ARG A 62 22.45 3.16 22.88
C ARG A 62 23.67 2.84 22.00
N ALA A 63 24.79 2.46 22.60
CA ALA A 63 26.04 2.16 21.90
C ALA A 63 26.01 0.81 21.18
N GLU A 64 25.39 -0.20 21.79
CA GLU A 64 25.37 -1.56 21.29
C GLU A 64 24.09 -1.87 20.50
N LYS A 65 24.26 -2.23 19.22
CA LYS A 65 23.12 -2.56 18.35
C LYS A 65 22.42 -3.89 18.72
N ASP A 66 23.17 -4.86 19.26
CA ASP A 66 22.64 -6.19 19.63
C ASP A 66 22.29 -6.32 21.13
N HIS A 67 22.16 -5.18 21.80
CA HIS A 67 21.86 -5.15 23.23
C HIS A 67 20.54 -5.88 23.56
N PRO A 68 20.46 -6.68 24.64
CA PRO A 68 19.27 -7.45 25.00
C PRO A 68 17.97 -6.62 25.04
N LEU A 69 18.03 -5.40 25.59
CA LEU A 69 16.90 -4.46 25.62
C LEU A 69 16.35 -4.15 24.22
N ARG A 70 17.24 -3.98 23.22
CA ARG A 70 16.83 -3.68 21.85
C ARG A 70 16.11 -4.87 21.21
N ARG A 71 16.63 -6.08 21.43
CA ARG A 71 16.01 -7.32 20.94
C ARG A 71 14.63 -7.55 21.57
N GLU A 72 14.49 -7.29 22.86
CA GLU A 72 13.21 -7.39 23.56
C GLU A 72 12.21 -6.36 23.04
N PHE A 73 12.65 -5.11 22.83
CA PHE A 73 11.82 -4.07 22.22
C PHE A 73 11.36 -4.44 20.81
N ASP A 74 12.23 -5.02 19.98
CA ASP A 74 11.87 -5.47 18.62
C ASP A 74 10.83 -6.58 18.63
N SER A 75 11.01 -7.56 19.51
CA SER A 75 10.04 -8.64 19.71
C SER A 75 8.70 -8.09 20.19
N PHE A 76 8.72 -7.17 21.16
CA PHE A 76 7.54 -6.50 21.67
C PHE A 76 6.80 -5.72 20.56
N VAL A 77 7.51 -4.90 19.78
CA VAL A 77 6.92 -4.11 18.70
C VAL A 77 6.35 -5.02 17.62
N SER A 78 7.08 -6.05 17.21
CA SER A 78 6.63 -7.01 16.20
C SER A 78 5.37 -7.74 16.65
N GLY A 79 5.36 -8.26 17.88
CA GLY A 79 4.18 -8.90 18.46
C GLY A 79 3.02 -7.92 18.68
N PHE A 80 3.29 -6.66 18.99
CA PHE A 80 2.27 -5.63 19.10
C PHE A 80 1.62 -5.32 17.75
N ILE A 81 2.41 -5.18 16.68
CA ILE A 81 1.92 -4.98 15.31
C ILE A 81 1.05 -6.16 14.86
N ASP A 82 1.49 -7.39 15.13
CA ASP A 82 0.74 -8.58 14.77
C ASP A 82 -0.60 -8.67 15.52
N ARG A 83 -0.58 -8.38 16.82
CA ARG A 83 -1.82 -8.27 17.62
C ARG A 83 -2.74 -7.17 17.10
N LEU A 84 -2.20 -6.01 16.71
CA LEU A 84 -2.98 -4.91 16.15
C LEU A 84 -3.75 -5.34 14.89
N ARG A 85 -3.12 -6.13 14.02
CA ARG A 85 -3.72 -6.62 12.77
C ARG A 85 -4.85 -7.62 13.01
N HIS A 86 -4.74 -8.47 14.03
CA HIS A 86 -5.66 -9.61 14.21
C HIS A 86 -6.62 -9.48 15.40
N SER A 87 -6.45 -8.47 16.24
CA SER A 87 -7.23 -8.35 17.47
C SER A 87 -8.55 -7.61 17.27
N GLN A 88 -9.65 -8.36 17.45
CA GLN A 88 -10.99 -7.79 17.52
C GLN A 88 -11.18 -6.80 18.69
N SER A 89 -10.41 -6.93 19.78
CA SER A 89 -10.51 -5.98 20.90
C SER A 89 -9.86 -4.63 20.56
N PHE A 90 -8.74 -4.63 19.83
CA PHE A 90 -8.13 -3.39 19.34
C PHE A 90 -9.02 -2.72 18.30
N ALA A 91 -9.59 -3.49 17.37
CA ALA A 91 -10.57 -2.96 16.41
C ALA A 91 -11.78 -2.33 17.10
N ARG A 92 -12.33 -2.99 18.14
CA ARG A 92 -13.45 -2.43 18.93
C ARG A 92 -13.08 -1.15 19.68
N ARG A 93 -11.88 -1.09 20.27
CA ARG A 93 -11.37 0.13 20.93
C ARG A 93 -11.16 1.26 19.93
N ALA A 94 -10.59 0.98 18.77
CA ALA A 94 -10.43 1.97 17.70
C ALA A 94 -11.78 2.51 17.20
N GLU A 95 -12.75 1.63 16.99
CA GLU A 95 -14.11 2.03 16.60
C GLU A 95 -14.81 2.86 17.67
N THR A 96 -14.60 2.55 18.94
CA THR A 96 -15.14 3.34 20.06
C THR A 96 -14.50 4.72 20.09
N LEU A 97 -13.17 4.79 20.02
CA LEU A 97 -12.44 6.06 19.97
C LEU A 97 -12.86 6.90 18.75
N LYS A 98 -13.04 6.28 17.58
CA LYS A 98 -13.55 6.93 16.38
C LYS A 98 -14.92 7.56 16.64
N ARG A 99 -15.86 6.81 17.21
CA ARG A 99 -17.20 7.31 17.54
C ARG A 99 -17.14 8.45 18.57
N ASP A 100 -16.33 8.31 19.61
CA ASP A 100 -16.20 9.31 20.67
C ASP A 100 -15.60 10.62 20.15
N LEU A 101 -14.65 10.53 19.22
CA LEU A 101 -14.08 11.71 18.56
C LEU A 101 -15.08 12.36 17.60
N LEU A 102 -15.81 11.56 16.81
CA LEU A 102 -16.84 12.07 15.89
C LEU A 102 -18.07 12.63 16.61
N ALA A 103 -18.36 12.17 17.83
CA ALA A 103 -19.46 12.67 18.64
C ALA A 103 -19.20 14.06 19.21
N ARG A 104 -17.93 14.52 19.24
CA ARG A 104 -17.54 15.82 19.75
C ARG A 104 -17.63 16.86 18.63
N GLN A 105 -18.61 17.75 18.74
CA GLN A 105 -18.85 18.79 17.77
C GLN A 105 -17.63 19.72 17.60
N GLU A 106 -16.89 19.99 18.67
CA GLU A 106 -15.69 20.84 18.61
C GLU A 106 -14.59 20.23 17.72
N ILE A 107 -14.45 18.90 17.73
CA ILE A 107 -13.46 18.20 16.90
C ILE A 107 -13.87 18.24 15.43
N ALA A 108 -15.16 18.07 15.15
CA ALA A 108 -15.70 18.19 13.79
C ALA A 108 -15.47 19.60 13.23
N THR A 109 -15.75 20.65 14.00
CA THR A 109 -15.54 22.04 13.58
C THR A 109 -14.06 22.36 13.33
N VAL A 110 -13.15 21.87 14.18
CA VAL A 110 -11.70 22.04 13.97
C VAL A 110 -11.25 21.29 12.72
N ALA A 111 -11.75 20.07 12.49
CA ALA A 111 -11.42 19.28 11.31
C ALA A 111 -11.95 19.92 10.02
N GLU A 112 -13.16 20.48 10.04
CA GLU A 112 -13.74 21.23 8.92
C GLU A 112 -12.92 22.48 8.61
N GLY A 113 -12.56 23.28 9.62
CA GLY A 113 -11.72 24.46 9.42
C GLY A 113 -10.33 24.12 8.88
N ALA A 114 -9.72 23.04 9.36
CA ALA A 114 -8.45 22.53 8.82
C ALA A 114 -8.60 22.06 7.37
N TRP A 115 -9.71 21.39 7.04
CA TRP A 115 -10.01 20.94 5.69
C TRP A 115 -10.23 22.10 4.72
N GLU A 116 -11.00 23.11 5.14
CA GLU A 116 -11.24 24.30 4.34
C GLU A 116 -9.96 25.12 4.11
N SER A 117 -9.11 25.21 5.14
CA SER A 117 -7.79 25.84 5.04
C SER A 117 -6.88 25.10 4.07
N LEU A 118 -6.83 23.77 4.15
CA LEU A 118 -6.06 22.94 3.23
C LEU A 118 -6.58 23.06 1.79
N ARG A 119 -7.90 23.04 1.60
CA ARG A 119 -8.55 23.20 0.29
C ARG A 119 -8.19 24.56 -0.32
N THR A 120 -8.31 25.62 0.48
CA THR A 120 -8.00 26.99 0.06
C THR A 120 -6.53 27.14 -0.30
N PHE A 121 -5.64 26.60 0.53
CA PHE A 121 -4.20 26.56 0.24
C PHE A 121 -3.91 25.83 -1.07
N LEU A 122 -4.48 24.64 -1.27
CA LEU A 122 -4.31 23.85 -2.50
C LEU A 122 -4.84 24.57 -3.74
N GLU A 123 -6.01 25.21 -3.66
CA GLU A 123 -6.57 25.98 -4.78
C GLU A 123 -5.75 27.22 -5.13
N GLN A 124 -5.24 27.92 -4.12
CA GLN A 124 -4.38 29.09 -4.32
C GLN A 124 -3.03 28.68 -4.93
N ASP A 125 -2.43 27.63 -4.38
CA ASP A 125 -1.15 27.11 -4.86
C ASP A 125 -1.28 26.56 -6.29
N ALA A 126 -2.37 25.87 -6.63
CA ALA A 126 -2.62 25.35 -7.98
C ALA A 126 -2.90 26.44 -9.03
N ARG A 127 -3.40 27.61 -8.63
CA ARG A 127 -3.65 28.76 -9.53
C ARG A 127 -2.44 29.66 -9.70
N GLY A 128 -1.45 29.57 -8.81
CA GLY A 128 -0.22 30.34 -8.90
C GLY A 128 0.72 29.78 -9.98
N GLU A 129 1.37 30.65 -10.74
CA GLU A 129 2.43 30.23 -11.67
C GLU A 129 3.63 29.61 -10.93
N ASP A 130 3.81 29.93 -9.64
CA ASP A 130 4.93 29.50 -8.80
C ASP A 130 4.48 28.60 -7.63
N SER A 131 3.71 27.55 -7.93
CA SER A 131 3.20 26.55 -6.97
C SER A 131 4.32 25.91 -6.12
N GLN A 132 4.23 26.06 -4.80
CA GLN A 132 5.14 25.43 -3.85
C GLN A 132 4.92 23.91 -3.79
N ILE A 133 3.67 23.45 -3.88
CA ILE A 133 3.36 22.02 -3.85
C ILE A 133 3.90 21.34 -5.10
N ARG A 134 3.75 21.97 -6.28
CA ARG A 134 4.34 21.48 -7.53
C ARG A 134 5.85 21.38 -7.43
N ARG A 135 6.54 22.41 -6.91
CA ARG A 135 8.00 22.36 -6.70
C ARG A 135 8.40 21.24 -5.76
N GLN A 136 7.70 21.08 -4.64
CA GLN A 136 8.01 20.03 -3.66
C GLN A 136 7.75 18.63 -4.23
N LEU A 137 6.64 18.45 -4.95
CA LEU A 137 6.33 17.23 -5.69
C LEU A 137 7.36 16.94 -6.76
N GLU A 138 7.80 17.95 -7.51
CA GLU A 138 8.83 17.80 -8.54
C GLU A 138 10.15 17.35 -7.92
N VAL A 139 10.62 17.99 -6.86
CA VAL A 139 11.83 17.58 -6.13
C VAL A 139 11.70 16.15 -5.61
N MET A 140 10.56 15.81 -5.00
CA MET A 140 10.32 14.47 -4.48
C MET A 140 10.26 13.42 -5.59
N LEU A 141 9.56 13.70 -6.69
CA LEU A 141 9.42 12.80 -7.83
C LEU A 141 10.74 12.60 -8.57
N VAL A 142 11.55 13.65 -8.70
CA VAL A 142 12.90 13.58 -9.27
C VAL A 142 13.82 12.76 -8.36
N ASP A 143 13.76 12.94 -7.04
CA ASP A 143 14.56 12.15 -6.10
C ASP A 143 14.15 10.67 -6.11
N VAL A 144 12.85 10.38 -6.04
CA VAL A 144 12.30 9.02 -6.13
C VAL A 144 12.66 8.38 -7.47
N GLY A 145 12.49 9.10 -8.59
CA GLY A 145 12.88 8.62 -9.92
C GLY A 145 14.38 8.34 -10.00
N GLY A 146 15.21 9.21 -9.41
CA GLY A 146 16.64 9.03 -9.30
C GLY A 146 17.03 7.82 -8.44
N GLN A 147 16.31 7.54 -7.36
CA GLN A 147 16.53 6.35 -6.51
C GLN A 147 16.11 5.06 -7.24
N LEU A 148 14.95 5.06 -7.93
CA LEU A 148 14.53 3.92 -8.77
C LEU A 148 15.51 3.64 -9.90
N ALA A 149 16.08 4.68 -10.52
CA ALA A 149 17.05 4.50 -11.59
C ALA A 149 18.34 3.83 -11.07
N ARG A 150 18.78 4.21 -9.86
CA ARG A 150 20.04 3.78 -9.25
C ARG A 150 19.98 2.42 -8.56
N ASP A 151 18.84 2.02 -7.99
CA ASP A 151 18.71 0.81 -7.20
C ASP A 151 17.79 -0.25 -7.85
N PRO A 152 18.36 -1.33 -8.43
CA PRO A 152 17.59 -2.43 -8.99
C PRO A 152 16.72 -3.20 -7.98
N ALA A 153 17.15 -3.27 -6.72
CA ALA A 153 16.42 -4.01 -5.68
C ALA A 153 15.14 -3.27 -5.28
N VAL A 154 15.20 -1.93 -5.15
CA VAL A 154 14.03 -1.09 -4.90
C VAL A 154 13.00 -1.22 -6.03
N ARG A 155 13.45 -1.21 -7.29
CA ARG A 155 12.54 -1.43 -8.44
C ARG A 155 11.85 -2.79 -8.38
N ALA A 156 12.61 -3.84 -8.07
CA ALA A 156 12.07 -5.20 -7.99
C ALA A 156 11.01 -5.32 -6.88
N GLU A 157 11.24 -4.68 -5.73
CA GLU A 157 10.31 -4.68 -4.61
C GLU A 157 9.03 -3.89 -4.93
N ILE A 158 9.15 -2.71 -5.53
CA ILE A 158 8.00 -1.91 -5.98
C ILE A 158 7.16 -2.68 -7.01
N ASN A 159 7.81 -3.33 -7.98
CA ASN A 159 7.10 -4.10 -9.00
C ASN A 159 6.33 -5.27 -8.37
N ARG A 160 6.95 -6.00 -7.43
CA ARG A 160 6.25 -7.06 -6.67
C ARG A 160 5.07 -6.51 -5.87
N GLY A 161 5.23 -5.35 -5.25
CA GLY A 161 4.16 -4.66 -4.53
C GLY A 161 3.00 -4.30 -5.45
N MET A 162 3.27 -3.68 -6.60
CA MET A 162 2.25 -3.33 -7.60
C MET A 162 1.52 -4.56 -8.12
N VAL A 163 2.24 -5.64 -8.45
CA VAL A 163 1.64 -6.90 -8.89
C VAL A 163 0.71 -7.47 -7.83
N ARG A 164 1.10 -7.41 -6.54
CA ARG A 164 0.27 -7.90 -5.43
C ARG A 164 -1.00 -7.05 -5.28
N VAL A 165 -0.87 -5.73 -5.28
CA VAL A 165 -2.03 -4.81 -5.17
C VAL A 165 -2.99 -4.99 -6.35
N LEU A 166 -2.46 -5.11 -7.57
CA LEU A 166 -3.28 -5.38 -8.76
C LEU A 166 -3.96 -6.75 -8.69
N ALA A 167 -3.26 -7.78 -8.24
CA ALA A 167 -3.84 -9.10 -8.06
C ALA A 167 -4.98 -9.09 -7.03
N ASP A 168 -4.78 -8.43 -5.88
CA ASP A 168 -5.79 -8.29 -4.83
C ASP A 168 -6.99 -7.46 -5.31
N PHE A 169 -6.73 -6.37 -6.06
CA PHE A 169 -7.77 -5.56 -6.67
C PHE A 169 -8.61 -6.37 -7.66
N VAL A 170 -7.97 -7.10 -8.58
CA VAL A 170 -8.67 -7.96 -9.55
C VAL A 170 -9.46 -9.05 -8.84
N GLN A 171 -8.91 -9.66 -7.79
CA GLN A 171 -9.63 -10.67 -6.99
C GLN A 171 -10.85 -10.09 -6.26
N SER A 172 -10.71 -8.92 -5.65
CA SER A 172 -11.81 -8.24 -4.95
C SER A 172 -12.92 -7.77 -5.90
N GLN A 173 -12.59 -7.47 -7.15
CA GLN A 173 -13.54 -7.04 -8.19
C GLN A 173 -14.10 -8.18 -9.04
N LYS A 174 -13.80 -9.46 -8.73
CA LYS A 174 -14.26 -10.63 -9.53
C LYS A 174 -15.78 -10.70 -9.74
N SER A 175 -16.59 -10.13 -8.84
CA SER A 175 -18.05 -10.02 -9.05
C SER A 175 -18.43 -8.90 -10.04
N GLY A 176 -17.70 -7.78 -10.05
CA GLY A 176 -17.97 -6.62 -10.90
C GLY A 176 -17.38 -6.71 -12.32
N VAL A 177 -16.18 -7.29 -12.48
CA VAL A 177 -15.50 -7.40 -13.79
C VAL A 177 -16.24 -8.34 -14.72
N GLY A 178 -16.79 -9.44 -14.20
CA GLY A 178 -17.62 -10.36 -15.00
C GLY A 178 -18.90 -9.69 -15.51
N LEU A 179 -19.55 -8.90 -14.67
CA LEU A 179 -20.74 -8.11 -15.03
C LEU A 179 -20.39 -6.99 -16.03
N PHE A 180 -19.27 -6.29 -15.86
CA PHE A 180 -18.83 -5.24 -16.79
C PHE A 180 -18.44 -5.79 -18.16
N ILE A 181 -17.73 -6.92 -18.22
CA ILE A 181 -17.41 -7.59 -19.50
C ILE A 181 -18.70 -8.09 -20.14
N ALA A 182 -19.61 -8.69 -19.36
CA ALA A 182 -20.90 -9.17 -19.88
C ALA A 182 -21.77 -8.03 -20.41
N ASP A 183 -21.83 -6.89 -19.71
CA ASP A 183 -22.54 -5.69 -20.15
C ASP A 183 -21.86 -5.08 -21.38
N GLN A 184 -20.54 -5.05 -21.47
CA GLN A 184 -19.86 -4.57 -22.67
C GLN A 184 -20.10 -5.46 -23.87
N VAL A 185 -19.99 -6.78 -23.73
CA VAL A 185 -20.29 -7.74 -24.79
C VAL A 185 -21.76 -7.66 -25.21
N LYS A 186 -22.70 -7.44 -24.27
CA LYS A 186 -24.11 -7.19 -24.58
C LYS A 186 -24.35 -5.86 -25.29
N SER A 187 -23.54 -4.84 -25.00
CA SER A 187 -23.64 -3.51 -25.62
C SER A 187 -23.00 -3.44 -27.01
N TRP A 188 -22.29 -4.49 -27.44
CA TRP A 188 -21.85 -4.60 -28.81
C TRP A 188 -23.06 -4.88 -29.69
N ASP A 189 -23.42 -3.87 -30.48
CA ASP A 189 -24.54 -3.88 -31.39
C ASP A 189 -24.43 -5.08 -32.35
N ILE A 190 -25.33 -6.05 -32.18
CA ILE A 190 -25.34 -7.31 -32.93
C ILE A 190 -25.39 -7.03 -34.44
N ASP A 191 -26.00 -5.93 -34.86
CA ASP A 191 -26.08 -5.51 -36.26
C ASP A 191 -24.72 -5.10 -36.85
N VAL A 192 -23.82 -4.50 -36.04
CA VAL A 192 -22.44 -4.17 -36.47
C VAL A 192 -21.58 -5.42 -36.55
N LEU A 193 -21.78 -6.37 -35.62
CA LEU A 193 -21.12 -7.67 -35.62
C LEU A 193 -21.56 -8.53 -36.81
N ILE A 194 -22.86 -8.60 -37.09
CA ILE A 194 -23.41 -9.29 -38.26
C ILE A 194 -22.91 -8.64 -39.54
N GLY A 195 -22.97 -7.31 -39.67
CA GLY A 195 -22.48 -6.62 -40.87
C GLY A 195 -20.98 -6.84 -41.12
N ARG A 196 -20.16 -6.90 -40.07
CA ARG A 196 -18.72 -7.15 -40.18
C ARG A 196 -18.39 -8.61 -40.49
N ILE A 197 -19.17 -9.56 -39.96
CA ILE A 197 -19.08 -10.99 -40.31
C ILE A 197 -19.57 -11.21 -41.75
N GLU A 198 -20.67 -10.59 -42.17
CA GLU A 198 -21.25 -10.72 -43.51
C GLU A 198 -20.35 -10.13 -44.60
N LEU A 199 -19.72 -8.98 -44.33
CA LEU A 199 -18.70 -8.39 -45.20
C LEU A 199 -17.42 -9.24 -45.32
N THR A 200 -17.10 -10.04 -44.29
CA THR A 200 -15.88 -10.86 -44.26
C THR A 200 -16.13 -12.28 -44.80
N VAL A 201 -17.31 -12.86 -44.54
CA VAL A 201 -17.69 -14.25 -44.88
C VAL A 201 -18.43 -14.34 -46.23
N GLY A 202 -19.14 -13.29 -46.66
CA GLY A 202 -19.92 -13.31 -47.90
C GLY A 202 -19.11 -13.60 -49.16
N ARG A 203 -17.82 -13.24 -49.16
CA ARG A 203 -16.88 -13.51 -50.27
C ARG A 203 -16.45 -14.99 -50.32
N ASP A 204 -16.25 -15.64 -49.18
CA ASP A 204 -15.79 -17.04 -49.13
C ASP A 204 -16.89 -18.04 -49.53
N LEU A 205 -18.15 -17.77 -49.16
CA LEU A 205 -19.27 -18.62 -49.57
C LEU A 205 -19.50 -18.59 -51.10
N GLN A 206 -19.26 -17.45 -51.74
CA GLN A 206 -19.37 -17.31 -53.19
C GLN A 206 -18.26 -18.06 -53.93
N TYR A 207 -17.06 -18.18 -53.35
CA TYR A 207 -15.95 -18.94 -53.95
C TYR A 207 -16.27 -20.43 -54.12
N ILE A 208 -16.95 -21.04 -53.14
CA ILE A 208 -17.39 -22.44 -53.24
C ILE A 208 -18.41 -22.60 -54.37
N ARG A 209 -19.35 -21.65 -54.51
CA ARG A 209 -20.39 -21.69 -55.56
C ARG A 209 -19.80 -21.46 -56.95
N PHE A 210 -18.84 -20.55 -57.09
CA PHE A 210 -18.15 -20.28 -58.36
C PHE A 210 -17.27 -21.46 -58.79
N ASN A 211 -16.44 -21.98 -57.88
CA ASN A 211 -15.60 -23.15 -58.17
C ASN A 211 -16.43 -24.39 -58.53
N GLY A 212 -17.57 -24.60 -57.85
CA GLY A 212 -18.51 -25.69 -58.16
C GLY A 212 -19.09 -25.59 -59.58
N ALA A 213 -19.51 -24.39 -60.01
CA ALA A 213 -20.02 -24.18 -61.36
C ALA A 213 -18.92 -24.34 -62.43
N MET A 214 -17.69 -23.88 -62.13
CA MET A 214 -16.57 -23.96 -63.06
C MET A 214 -16.10 -25.41 -63.28
N ILE A 215 -15.98 -26.18 -62.20
CA ILE A 215 -15.61 -27.61 -62.27
C ILE A 215 -16.73 -28.41 -62.94
N GLY A 216 -18.00 -28.16 -62.60
CA GLY A 216 -19.15 -28.82 -63.23
C GLY A 216 -19.24 -28.53 -64.73
N GLY A 217 -19.00 -27.28 -65.14
CA GLY A 217 -18.96 -26.89 -66.56
C GLY A 217 -17.81 -27.55 -67.33
N LEU A 218 -16.61 -27.58 -66.76
CA LEU A 218 -15.46 -28.26 -67.37
C LEU A 218 -15.65 -29.77 -67.46
N ALA A 219 -16.21 -30.41 -66.43
CA ALA A 219 -16.53 -31.84 -66.45
C ALA A 219 -17.60 -32.16 -67.51
N GLY A 220 -18.62 -31.32 -67.64
CA GLY A 220 -19.65 -31.44 -68.67
C GLY A 220 -19.08 -31.30 -70.09
N LEU A 221 -18.20 -30.32 -70.32
CA LEU A 221 -17.51 -30.15 -71.60
C LEU A 221 -16.58 -31.33 -71.92
N ALA A 222 -15.85 -31.83 -70.93
CA ALA A 222 -14.98 -32.99 -71.11
C ALA A 222 -15.78 -34.26 -71.45
N LEU A 223 -16.91 -34.50 -70.77
CA LEU A 223 -17.82 -35.59 -71.09
C LEU A 223 -18.43 -35.43 -72.50
N HIS A 224 -18.86 -34.23 -72.86
CA HIS A 224 -19.41 -33.96 -74.19
C HIS A 224 -18.38 -34.17 -75.30
N ALA A 225 -17.15 -33.71 -75.10
CA ALA A 225 -16.05 -33.92 -76.04
C ALA A 225 -15.67 -35.41 -76.17
N LEU A 226 -15.70 -36.16 -75.06
CA LEU A 226 -15.51 -37.62 -75.09
C LEU A 226 -16.64 -38.32 -75.85
N GLU A 227 -17.89 -37.92 -75.64
CA GLU A 227 -19.04 -38.46 -76.36
C GLU A 227 -18.98 -38.17 -77.86
N GLN A 228 -18.65 -36.93 -78.24
CA GLN A 228 -18.48 -36.54 -79.64
C GLN A 228 -17.28 -37.23 -80.29
N GLY A 229 -16.17 -37.37 -79.57
CA GLY A 229 -14.99 -38.11 -80.03
C GLY A 229 -15.26 -39.60 -80.23
N LEU A 230 -16.12 -40.20 -79.40
CA LEU A 230 -16.57 -41.59 -79.57
C LEU A 230 -17.52 -41.73 -80.78
N LYS A 231 -18.38 -40.74 -81.03
CA LYS A 231 -19.27 -40.70 -82.20
C LYS A 231 -18.52 -40.52 -83.54
N LEU A 232 -17.32 -39.93 -83.53
CA LEU A 232 -16.46 -39.80 -84.71
C LEU A 232 -15.61 -41.06 -84.99
N ARG A 233 -15.64 -42.06 -84.10
CA ARG A 233 -14.81 -43.27 -84.16
C ARG A 233 -15.58 -44.53 -84.56
N PHE A 234 -16.83 -44.38 -85.01
CA PHE A 234 -17.66 -45.38 -85.66
C PHE A 234 -18.18 -44.85 -87.01
#